data_AF-A0A956M3L8-F1
#
_entry.id   AF-A0A956M3L8-F1
#
_cell.length_a   1.000
_cell.length_b   1.000
_cell.length_c   1.000
_cell.angle_alpha   90.00
_cell.angle_beta   90.00
_cell.angle_gamma   90.00
#
_symmetry.space_group_name_H-M   'P 1'
#
loop_
_entity.id
_entity.type
_entity.pdbx_description
1 polymer ?
#
loop_
_entity_poly.entity_id
_entity_poly.type
_entity_poly.pdbx_seq_one_letter_code
_entity_poly.pdbx_strand_id
1 'polypeptide(L)'
;TLPPWQGRKSLGPSHPLGWEIVAPSALPAEPTSQVPREMTRDDIRAMVDAFAQSTRRAARAGFDVVELHGAHGYLLHQFLSPISNRRTDEYGGSLENRMRFTLEVFDAARAEFPADRPLGIRVSASDWVEGGWTPDETVELARVLAARGCDFIDVSSGGLSPDQKMTVGPGYQVPLAAKVRAATGMVTMAVG
;
A
#
# COMPACT_ATOMS: atom_id res chain seq x y z
N THR A 1 -14.89 0.26 -10.55
CA THR A 1 -15.40 1.62 -10.84
C THR A 1 -15.92 1.67 -12.25
N LEU A 2 -16.81 2.62 -12.57
CA LEU A 2 -17.18 2.91 -13.95
C LEU A 2 -15.96 3.37 -14.76
N PRO A 3 -15.98 3.22 -16.10
CA PRO A 3 -14.95 3.76 -16.98
C PRO A 3 -14.65 5.24 -16.71
N PRO A 4 -13.41 5.73 -16.96
CA PRO A 4 -13.02 7.11 -16.65
C PRO A 4 -13.94 8.18 -17.23
N TRP A 5 -14.44 8.00 -18.46
CA TRP A 5 -15.35 8.93 -19.14
C TRP A 5 -16.79 8.91 -18.59
N GLN A 6 -17.10 8.00 -17.67
CA GLN A 6 -18.39 7.89 -16.98
C GLN A 6 -18.29 8.33 -15.50
N GLY A 7 -17.25 9.10 -15.16
CA GLY A 7 -17.11 9.73 -13.85
C GLY A 7 -16.53 8.84 -12.75
N ARG A 8 -15.93 7.70 -13.10
CA ARG A 8 -15.17 6.82 -12.17
C ARG A 8 -15.93 6.36 -10.92
N LYS A 9 -17.27 6.42 -10.92
CA LYS A 9 -18.08 6.08 -9.75
C LYS A 9 -17.82 4.65 -9.29
N SER A 10 -17.82 4.43 -7.97
CA SER A 10 -17.75 3.09 -7.42
C SER A 10 -18.98 2.28 -7.85
N LEU A 11 -18.77 1.00 -8.12
CA LEU A 11 -19.84 0.07 -8.45
C LEU A 11 -20.20 -0.69 -7.18
N GLY A 12 -21.40 -0.43 -6.65
CA GLY A 12 -21.88 -1.16 -5.48
C GLY A 12 -22.11 -2.65 -5.79
N PRO A 13 -22.24 -3.49 -4.75
CA PRO A 13 -22.31 -4.95 -4.90
C PRO A 13 -23.58 -5.43 -5.61
N SER A 14 -24.62 -4.60 -5.66
CA SER A 14 -25.86 -4.88 -6.42
C SER A 14 -25.75 -4.63 -7.92
N HIS A 15 -24.67 -4.01 -8.38
CA HIS A 15 -24.42 -3.80 -9.81
C HIS A 15 -23.93 -5.11 -10.44
N PRO A 16 -24.34 -5.47 -11.69
CA PRO A 16 -23.92 -6.74 -12.33
C PRO A 16 -22.41 -6.94 -12.48
N LEU A 17 -21.64 -5.85 -12.44
CA LEU A 17 -20.18 -5.83 -12.49
C LEU A 17 -19.53 -5.40 -11.17
N GLY A 18 -20.33 -5.22 -10.12
CA GLY A 18 -19.86 -4.88 -8.78
C GLY A 18 -19.44 -6.12 -8.00
N TRP A 19 -18.66 -5.91 -6.94
CA TRP A 19 -18.26 -6.96 -6.01
C TRP A 19 -18.20 -6.39 -4.58
N GLU A 20 -18.20 -7.26 -3.58
CA GLU A 20 -17.90 -6.84 -2.21
C GLU A 20 -16.43 -6.42 -2.11
N ILE A 21 -16.18 -5.23 -1.56
CA ILE A 21 -14.82 -4.76 -1.27
C ILE A 21 -14.50 -4.96 0.21
N VAL A 22 -13.21 -5.20 0.50
CA VAL A 22 -12.69 -5.41 1.85
C VAL A 22 -11.63 -4.38 2.18
N ALA A 23 -11.46 -4.09 3.47
CA ALA A 23 -10.53 -3.07 3.99
C ALA A 23 -10.12 -3.40 5.45
N PRO A 24 -9.10 -2.74 6.01
CA PRO A 24 -8.76 -2.89 7.44
C PRO A 24 -9.89 -2.49 8.37
N SER A 25 -10.76 -1.54 7.98
CA SER A 25 -11.91 -1.11 8.76
C SER A 25 -13.10 -0.78 7.85
N ALA A 26 -14.32 -0.85 8.38
CA ALA A 26 -15.56 -0.57 7.65
C ALA A 26 -15.79 0.94 7.41
N LEU A 27 -14.83 1.60 6.75
CA LEU A 27 -14.83 3.03 6.43
C LEU A 27 -14.80 3.23 4.92
N PRO A 28 -15.77 3.94 4.32
CA PRO A 28 -15.76 4.22 2.89
C PRO A 28 -14.69 5.28 2.55
N ALA A 29 -14.11 5.20 1.35
CA ALA A 29 -13.12 6.17 0.87
C ALA A 29 -13.70 7.59 0.69
N GLU A 30 -14.98 7.68 0.33
CA GLU A 30 -15.75 8.91 0.22
C GLU A 30 -17.18 8.66 0.74
N PRO A 31 -17.94 9.69 1.16
CA PRO A 31 -19.31 9.52 1.67
C PRO A 31 -20.27 8.76 0.74
N THR A 32 -20.02 8.79 -0.58
CA THR A 32 -20.85 8.10 -1.59
C THR A 32 -20.30 6.76 -2.05
N SER A 33 -19.12 6.37 -1.55
CA SER A 33 -18.50 5.10 -1.90
C SER A 33 -19.16 3.94 -1.16
N GLN A 34 -18.98 2.73 -1.70
CA GLN A 34 -19.33 1.49 -1.00
C GLN A 34 -18.57 1.43 0.33
N VAL A 35 -19.28 1.05 1.39
CA VAL A 35 -18.66 0.73 2.68
C VAL A 35 -17.99 -0.65 2.55
N PRO A 36 -16.68 -0.77 2.78
CA PRO A 36 -16.02 -2.06 2.73
C PRO A 36 -16.40 -2.92 3.93
N ARG A 37 -16.36 -4.23 3.75
CA ARG A 37 -16.38 -5.16 4.87
C ARG A 37 -15.01 -5.14 5.55
N GLU A 38 -15.00 -5.05 6.88
CA GLU A 38 -13.76 -5.19 7.64
C GLU A 38 -13.19 -6.61 7.46
N MET A 39 -11.90 -6.68 7.12
CA MET A 39 -11.20 -7.96 6.97
C MET A 39 -11.08 -8.69 8.31
N THR A 40 -11.43 -9.97 8.30
CA THR A 40 -11.11 -10.90 9.37
C THR A 40 -9.64 -11.32 9.29
N ARG A 41 -9.11 -11.96 10.34
CA ARG A 41 -7.78 -12.57 10.29
C ARG A 41 -7.65 -13.60 9.16
N ASP A 42 -8.75 -14.28 8.81
CA ASP A 42 -8.77 -15.29 7.75
C ASP A 42 -8.70 -14.61 6.38
N ASP A 43 -9.39 -13.49 6.19
CA ASP A 43 -9.26 -12.66 4.99
C ASP A 43 -7.83 -12.14 4.82
N ILE A 44 -7.19 -11.71 5.92
CA ILE A 44 -5.82 -11.20 5.91
C ILE A 44 -4.86 -12.32 5.47
N ARG A 45 -4.94 -13.50 6.08
CA ARG A 45 -4.10 -14.66 5.70
C ARG A 45 -4.34 -15.07 4.23
N ALA A 46 -5.60 -15.14 3.80
CA ALA A 46 -5.93 -15.46 2.41
C ALA A 46 -5.37 -14.42 1.43
N MET A 47 -5.34 -13.14 1.80
CA MET A 47 -4.76 -12.09 0.98
C MET A 47 -3.24 -12.20 0.89
N VAL A 48 -2.55 -12.49 2.01
CA VAL A 48 -1.11 -12.78 2.01
C VAL A 48 -0.79 -13.94 1.06
N ASP A 49 -1.55 -15.03 1.15
CA ASP A 49 -1.40 -16.18 0.25
C ASP A 49 -1.67 -15.82 -1.22
N ALA A 50 -2.63 -14.93 -1.49
CA ALA A 50 -2.92 -14.46 -2.84
C ALA A 50 -1.75 -13.66 -3.43
N PHE A 51 -1.10 -12.79 -2.66
CA PHE A 51 0.11 -12.08 -3.07
C PHE A 51 1.26 -13.06 -3.35
N ALA A 52 1.50 -14.02 -2.45
CA ALA A 52 2.53 -15.05 -2.62
C ALA A 52 2.31 -15.85 -3.92
N GLN A 53 1.08 -16.31 -4.17
CA GLN A 53 0.71 -17.02 -5.39
C GLN A 53 0.87 -16.16 -6.65
N SER A 54 0.51 -14.86 -6.58
CA SER A 54 0.69 -13.92 -7.70
C SER A 54 2.16 -13.75 -8.03
N THR A 55 3.00 -13.56 -7.02
CA THR A 55 4.45 -13.44 -7.16
C THR A 55 5.09 -14.70 -7.74
N ARG A 56 4.68 -15.89 -7.29
CA ARG A 56 5.11 -17.17 -7.89
C ARG A 56 4.74 -17.26 -9.37
N ARG A 57 3.55 -16.78 -9.75
CA ARG A 57 3.10 -16.74 -11.15
C ARG A 57 3.95 -15.78 -11.97
N ALA A 58 4.29 -14.61 -11.42
CA ALA A 58 5.19 -13.65 -12.06
C ALA A 58 6.58 -14.25 -12.31
N ALA A 59 7.15 -14.92 -11.32
CA ALA A 59 8.43 -15.64 -11.46
C ALA A 59 8.38 -16.67 -12.61
N ARG A 60 7.33 -17.50 -12.64
CA ARG A 60 7.14 -18.52 -13.69
C ARG A 60 6.91 -17.91 -15.06
N ALA A 61 6.25 -16.76 -15.14
CA ALA A 61 6.04 -16.04 -16.39
C ALA A 61 7.32 -15.34 -16.91
N GLY A 62 8.40 -15.32 -16.11
CA GLY A 62 9.68 -14.75 -16.52
C GLY A 62 9.80 -13.25 -16.28
N PHE A 63 9.00 -12.66 -15.39
CA PHE A 63 9.22 -11.27 -14.99
C PHE A 63 10.58 -11.13 -14.27
N ASP A 64 11.32 -10.09 -14.65
CA ASP A 64 12.64 -9.78 -14.08
C ASP A 64 12.55 -9.01 -12.76
N VAL A 65 11.44 -8.30 -12.53
CA VAL A 65 11.19 -7.46 -11.35
C VAL A 65 9.75 -7.60 -10.91
N VAL A 66 9.51 -7.56 -9.59
CA VAL A 66 8.17 -7.40 -9.01
C VAL A 66 8.16 -6.17 -8.11
N GLU A 67 7.09 -5.39 -8.19
CA GLU A 67 6.79 -4.28 -7.28
C GLU A 67 5.45 -4.54 -6.59
N LEU A 68 5.45 -4.58 -5.26
CA LEU A 68 4.24 -4.64 -4.47
C LEU A 68 3.58 -3.26 -4.39
N HIS A 69 2.26 -3.20 -4.49
CA HIS A 69 1.54 -1.93 -4.45
C HIS A 69 1.09 -1.57 -3.02
N GLY A 70 1.92 -0.81 -2.32
CA GLY A 70 1.74 -0.27 -0.96
C GLY A 70 1.24 1.17 -0.87
N ALA A 71 0.59 1.69 -1.92
CA ALA A 71 0.38 3.13 -2.09
C ALA A 71 -1.05 3.50 -2.51
N HIS A 72 -1.30 4.81 -2.67
CA HIS A 72 -2.48 5.39 -3.35
C HIS A 72 -3.85 5.00 -2.80
N GLY A 73 -3.90 4.61 -1.53
CA GLY A 73 -5.15 4.29 -0.85
C GLY A 73 -5.72 2.91 -1.18
N TYR A 74 -4.92 2.06 -1.82
CA TYR A 74 -5.24 0.63 -1.95
C TYR A 74 -4.89 -0.13 -0.69
N LEU A 75 -5.21 -1.43 -0.68
CA LEU A 75 -5.33 -2.23 0.54
C LEU A 75 -4.12 -2.13 1.48
N LEU A 76 -2.89 -2.33 1.00
CA LEU A 76 -1.69 -2.23 1.83
C LEU A 76 -1.54 -0.81 2.43
N HIS A 77 -1.76 0.23 1.63
CA HIS A 77 -1.72 1.61 2.12
C HIS A 77 -2.81 1.88 3.16
N GLN A 78 -4.00 1.31 2.99
CA GLN A 78 -5.08 1.44 3.95
C GLN A 78 -4.71 0.88 5.31
N PHE A 79 -3.98 -0.23 5.38
CA PHE A 79 -3.49 -0.78 6.65
C PHE A 79 -2.43 0.12 7.29
N LEU A 80 -1.56 0.73 6.48
CA LEU A 80 -0.51 1.62 6.97
C LEU A 80 -1.10 2.88 7.62
N SER A 81 -2.11 3.51 7.02
CA SER A 81 -2.60 4.78 7.53
C SER A 81 -3.61 4.65 8.67
N PRO A 82 -3.46 5.42 9.76
CA PRO A 82 -4.46 5.48 10.82
C PRO A 82 -5.79 6.15 10.40
N ILE A 83 -5.86 6.79 9.23
CA ILE A 83 -7.11 7.37 8.72
C ILE A 83 -8.09 6.25 8.35
N SER A 84 -7.61 5.27 7.59
CA SER A 84 -8.37 4.12 7.10
C SER A 84 -8.35 2.91 8.03
N ASN A 85 -7.28 2.75 8.83
CA ASN A 85 -7.12 1.63 9.75
C ASN A 85 -7.47 2.05 11.18
N ARG A 86 -8.67 1.67 11.63
CA ARG A 86 -9.17 1.87 12.99
C ARG A 86 -9.25 0.56 13.78
N ARG A 87 -8.54 -0.48 13.34
CA ARG A 87 -8.52 -1.76 14.04
C ARG A 87 -7.92 -1.62 15.42
N THR A 88 -8.38 -2.47 16.32
CA THR A 88 -7.91 -2.56 17.72
C THR A 88 -7.15 -3.86 18.00
N ASP A 89 -6.97 -4.70 16.99
CA ASP A 89 -6.21 -5.94 17.05
C ASP A 89 -4.74 -5.73 16.65
N GLU A 90 -4.00 -6.82 16.45
CA GLU A 90 -2.58 -6.80 16.10
C GLU A 90 -2.27 -6.17 14.72
N TYR A 91 -3.29 -5.81 13.93
CA TYR A 91 -3.15 -5.16 12.64
C TYR A 91 -3.51 -3.66 12.66
N GLY A 92 -3.82 -3.07 13.81
CA GLY A 92 -4.09 -1.62 13.93
C GLY A 92 -3.55 -0.97 15.20
N GLY A 93 -3.76 0.35 15.29
CA GLY A 93 -3.27 1.19 16.38
C GLY A 93 -1.80 1.60 16.19
N SER A 94 -0.88 0.86 16.82
CA SER A 94 0.55 1.19 16.80
C SER A 94 1.13 1.18 15.39
N LEU A 95 2.24 1.90 15.18
CA LEU A 95 2.97 1.86 13.91
C LEU A 95 3.37 0.43 13.53
N GLU A 96 3.89 -0.34 14.49
CA GLU A 96 4.25 -1.75 14.28
C GLU A 96 3.06 -2.58 13.76
N ASN A 97 1.90 -2.45 14.40
CA ASN A 97 0.71 -3.20 14.02
C ASN A 97 0.19 -2.79 12.64
N ARG A 98 0.17 -1.49 12.33
CA ARG A 98 -0.24 -0.99 11.01
C ARG A 98 0.69 -1.47 9.88
N MET A 99 1.99 -1.60 10.16
CA MET A 99 2.95 -2.15 9.20
C MET A 99 2.86 -3.67 9.04
N ARG A 100 2.34 -4.39 10.04
CA ARG A 100 2.35 -5.86 10.12
C ARG A 100 1.85 -6.54 8.84
N PHE A 101 0.69 -6.14 8.33
CA PHE A 101 0.13 -6.75 7.13
C PHE A 101 1.00 -6.53 5.89
N THR A 102 1.48 -5.30 5.67
CA THR A 102 2.39 -4.99 4.56
C THR A 102 3.68 -5.80 4.63
N LEU A 103 4.20 -5.99 5.84
CA LEU A 103 5.41 -6.76 6.09
C LEU A 103 5.19 -8.27 5.88
N GLU A 104 4.06 -8.82 6.32
CA GLU A 104 3.66 -10.22 6.05
C GLU A 104 3.52 -10.49 4.55
N VAL A 105 2.90 -9.55 3.81
CA VAL A 105 2.78 -9.63 2.35
C VAL A 105 4.16 -9.59 1.68
N PHE A 106 5.04 -8.70 2.13
CA PHE A 106 6.39 -8.60 1.60
C PHE A 106 7.18 -9.90 1.83
N ASP A 107 7.19 -10.43 3.05
CA ASP A 107 7.91 -11.67 3.38
C ASP A 107 7.41 -12.85 2.54
N ALA A 108 6.09 -12.99 2.41
CA ALA A 108 5.47 -14.06 1.64
C ALA A 108 5.78 -13.93 0.14
N ALA A 109 5.75 -12.72 -0.41
CA ALA A 109 6.17 -12.48 -1.79
C ALA A 109 7.66 -12.76 -2.01
N ARG A 110 8.52 -12.33 -1.08
CA ARG A 110 9.98 -12.52 -1.18
C ARG A 110 10.36 -13.99 -1.17
N ALA A 111 9.65 -14.83 -0.40
CA ALA A 111 9.82 -16.27 -0.38
C ALA A 111 9.47 -16.97 -1.72
N GLU A 112 8.63 -16.34 -2.54
CA GLU A 112 8.13 -16.90 -3.81
C GLU A 112 8.83 -16.36 -5.06
N PHE A 113 9.62 -15.29 -4.92
CA PHE A 113 10.34 -14.65 -6.03
C PHE A 113 11.83 -15.02 -5.99
N PRO A 114 12.47 -15.38 -7.13
CA PRO A 114 13.89 -15.74 -7.19
C PRO A 114 14.79 -14.70 -6.52
N ALA A 115 15.70 -15.16 -5.66
CA ALA A 115 16.54 -14.28 -4.83
C ALA A 115 17.53 -13.42 -5.64
N ASP A 116 17.79 -13.80 -6.90
CA ASP A 116 18.61 -13.05 -7.86
C ASP A 116 17.84 -11.95 -8.60
N ARG A 117 16.53 -11.80 -8.33
CA ARG A 117 15.66 -10.81 -8.98
C ARG A 117 15.09 -9.78 -8.00
N PRO A 118 15.04 -8.49 -8.37
CA PRO A 118 14.55 -7.43 -7.49
C PRO A 118 13.07 -7.58 -7.14
N LEU A 119 12.77 -7.55 -5.85
CA LEU A 119 11.44 -7.34 -5.29
C LEU A 119 11.44 -6.04 -4.50
N GLY A 120 10.59 -5.11 -4.91
CA GLY A 120 10.41 -3.84 -4.23
C GLY A 120 8.96 -3.59 -3.84
N ILE A 121 8.73 -2.40 -3.29
CA ILE A 121 7.39 -1.93 -2.95
C ILE A 121 7.26 -0.44 -3.29
N ARG A 122 6.10 -0.10 -3.84
CA ARG A 122 5.68 1.29 -3.99
C ARG A 122 4.92 1.75 -2.77
N VAL A 123 5.25 2.92 -2.23
CA VAL A 123 4.60 3.50 -1.05
C VAL A 123 4.11 4.92 -1.32
N SER A 124 3.03 5.30 -0.64
CA SER A 124 2.69 6.72 -0.48
C SER A 124 3.42 7.23 0.76
N ALA A 125 4.42 8.11 0.58
CA ALA A 125 5.24 8.59 1.69
C ALA A 125 4.55 9.58 2.63
N SER A 126 3.37 10.06 2.26
CA SER A 126 2.55 10.96 3.06
C SER A 126 1.11 10.86 2.58
N ASP A 127 0.16 10.88 3.51
CA ASP A 127 -1.27 11.03 3.20
C ASP A 127 -1.65 12.48 2.87
N TRP A 128 -0.79 13.44 3.21
CA TRP A 128 -1.09 14.88 3.11
C TRP A 128 -2.33 15.32 3.90
N VAL A 129 -2.65 14.61 4.97
CA VAL A 129 -3.74 14.90 5.91
C VAL A 129 -3.20 14.86 7.33
N GLU A 130 -3.67 15.77 8.17
CA GLU A 130 -3.33 15.78 9.60
C GLU A 130 -3.73 14.45 10.27
N GLY A 131 -2.82 13.89 11.05
CA GLY A 131 -3.02 12.59 11.71
C GLY A 131 -3.01 11.39 10.76
N GLY A 132 -2.62 11.54 9.49
CA GLY A 132 -2.40 10.45 8.55
C GLY A 132 -0.99 9.86 8.58
N TRP A 133 -0.69 9.00 7.61
CA TRP A 133 0.63 8.42 7.39
C TRP A 133 1.65 9.49 7.01
N THR A 134 2.85 9.40 7.58
CA THR A 134 3.87 10.46 7.49
C THR A 134 5.16 10.02 6.79
N PRO A 135 5.98 10.99 6.34
CA PRO A 135 7.30 10.67 5.78
C PRO A 135 8.24 9.98 6.77
N ASP A 136 8.13 10.26 8.07
CA ASP A 136 8.94 9.60 9.10
C ASP A 136 8.53 8.14 9.30
N GLU A 137 7.23 7.85 9.33
CA GLU A 137 6.75 6.46 9.37
C GLU A 137 7.13 5.69 8.10
N THR A 138 7.17 6.37 6.95
CA THR A 138 7.70 5.79 5.70
C THR A 138 9.17 5.40 5.82
N VAL A 139 9.98 6.24 6.48
CA VAL A 139 11.38 5.92 6.76
C VAL A 139 11.47 4.67 7.65
N GLU A 140 10.65 4.56 8.70
CA GLU A 140 10.66 3.36 9.54
C GLU A 140 10.23 2.10 8.79
N LEU A 141 9.17 2.18 7.98
CA LEU A 141 8.75 1.07 7.11
C LEU A 141 9.89 0.66 6.16
N ALA A 142 10.55 1.63 5.53
CA ALA A 142 11.67 1.39 4.63
C ALA A 142 12.85 0.70 5.34
N ARG A 143 13.20 1.10 6.57
CA ARG A 143 14.25 0.41 7.36
C ARG A 143 13.91 -1.05 7.62
N VAL A 144 12.67 -1.33 8.02
CA VAL A 144 12.22 -2.69 8.32
C VAL A 144 12.19 -3.55 7.05
N LEU A 145 11.73 -2.99 5.93
CA LEU A 145 11.74 -3.66 4.62
C LEU A 145 13.17 -3.94 4.11
N ALA A 146 14.09 -2.97 4.26
CA ALA A 146 15.49 -3.17 3.90
C ALA A 146 16.09 -4.36 4.66
N ALA A 147 15.84 -4.45 5.97
CA ALA A 147 16.29 -5.56 6.80
C ALA A 147 15.69 -6.93 6.40
N ARG A 148 14.58 -6.92 5.65
CA ARG A 148 13.90 -8.12 5.13
C ARG A 148 14.28 -8.46 3.69
N GLY A 149 15.20 -7.71 3.08
CA GLY A 149 15.66 -7.94 1.70
C GLY A 149 14.80 -7.28 0.63
N CYS A 150 14.18 -6.14 0.93
CA CYS A 150 13.55 -5.30 -0.08
C CYS A 150 14.62 -4.59 -0.91
N ASP A 151 14.62 -4.85 -2.22
CA ASP A 151 15.69 -4.42 -3.13
C ASP A 151 15.56 -2.93 -3.51
N PHE A 152 14.33 -2.42 -3.59
CA PHE A 152 14.06 -1.02 -3.88
C PHE A 152 12.74 -0.55 -3.29
N ILE A 153 12.62 0.77 -3.12
CA ILE A 153 11.37 1.43 -2.73
C ILE A 153 11.01 2.51 -3.75
N ASP A 154 9.80 2.42 -4.31
CA ASP A 154 9.23 3.44 -5.20
C ASP A 154 8.38 4.44 -4.39
N VAL A 155 8.83 5.69 -4.35
CA VAL A 155 8.26 6.69 -3.43
C VAL A 155 7.31 7.62 -4.17
N SER A 156 6.02 7.41 -3.91
CA SER A 156 4.92 8.29 -4.29
C SER A 156 4.31 8.95 -3.03
N SER A 157 3.06 9.42 -3.09
CA SER A 157 2.34 10.05 -1.98
C SER A 157 0.84 10.16 -2.29
N GLY A 158 0.05 10.43 -1.26
CA GLY A 158 -1.39 10.68 -1.35
C GLY A 158 -2.23 9.50 -1.83
N GLY A 159 -3.48 9.81 -2.17
CA GLY A 159 -4.47 8.90 -2.74
C GLY A 159 -5.39 8.24 -1.71
N LEU A 160 -5.15 8.41 -0.41
CA LEU A 160 -5.96 7.78 0.63
C LEU A 160 -7.24 8.54 0.95
N SER A 161 -7.16 9.87 1.07
CA SER A 161 -8.24 10.70 1.58
C SER A 161 -8.57 11.84 0.62
N PRO A 162 -9.87 12.17 0.43
CA PRO A 162 -10.28 13.34 -0.33
C PRO A 162 -9.88 14.67 0.32
N ASP A 163 -9.57 14.67 1.63
CA ASP A 163 -9.22 15.87 2.40
C ASP A 163 -7.72 16.25 2.28
N GLN A 164 -6.96 15.49 1.49
CA GLN A 164 -5.52 15.68 1.31
C GLN A 164 -5.19 17.07 0.73
N LYS A 165 -4.22 17.75 1.35
CA LYS A 165 -3.75 19.08 0.93
C LYS A 165 -2.34 18.97 0.37
N MET A 166 -2.25 18.85 -0.95
CA MET A 166 -1.00 18.65 -1.65
C MET A 166 -0.72 19.80 -2.62
N THR A 167 0.49 20.35 -2.54
CA THR A 167 0.98 21.31 -3.54
C THR A 167 1.69 20.52 -4.63
N VAL A 168 1.05 20.40 -5.79
CA VAL A 168 1.60 19.68 -6.94
C VAL A 168 2.45 20.62 -7.79
N GLY A 169 3.63 20.14 -8.17
CA GLY A 169 4.56 20.84 -9.06
C GLY A 169 5.66 19.88 -9.53
N PRO A 170 6.56 20.31 -10.43
CA PRO A 170 7.64 19.45 -10.92
C PRO A 170 8.46 18.85 -9.77
N GLY A 171 8.54 17.52 -9.73
CA GLY A 171 9.35 16.80 -8.73
C GLY A 171 8.83 16.89 -7.29
N TYR A 172 7.55 17.18 -7.05
CA TYR A 172 7.01 17.36 -5.69
C TYR A 172 7.20 16.16 -4.74
N GLN A 173 7.40 14.94 -5.25
CA GLN A 173 7.69 13.75 -4.42
C GLN A 173 9.19 13.47 -4.28
N VAL A 174 10.06 14.15 -5.04
CA VAL A 174 11.53 13.98 -4.95
C VAL A 174 12.06 14.24 -3.54
N PRO A 175 11.60 15.27 -2.79
CA PRO A 175 12.02 15.45 -1.40
C PRO A 175 11.63 14.28 -0.49
N LEU A 176 10.48 13.64 -0.73
CA LEU A 176 10.04 12.47 0.02
C LEU A 176 10.95 11.27 -0.25
N ALA A 177 11.26 11.01 -1.52
CA ALA A 177 12.20 9.98 -1.94
C ALA A 177 13.61 10.24 -1.38
N ALA A 178 14.08 11.49 -1.43
CA ALA A 178 15.38 11.88 -0.90
C ALA A 178 15.49 11.63 0.61
N LYS A 179 14.43 11.89 1.38
CA LYS A 179 14.37 11.60 2.82
C LYS A 179 14.55 10.10 3.10
N VAL A 180 13.82 9.25 2.39
CA VAL A 180 13.94 7.78 2.52
C VAL A 180 15.35 7.32 2.18
N ARG A 181 15.89 7.75 1.02
CA ARG A 181 17.23 7.38 0.58
C ARG A 181 18.30 7.81 1.58
N ALA A 182 18.23 9.04 2.09
CA ALA A 182 19.19 9.58 3.04
C ALA A 182 19.17 8.82 4.39
N ALA A 183 18.00 8.41 4.84
CA ALA A 183 17.83 7.76 6.14
C ALA A 183 18.08 6.25 6.16
N THR A 184 18.03 5.59 4.99
CA THR A 184 18.07 4.12 4.88
C THR A 184 19.16 3.58 3.96
N GLY A 185 19.65 4.40 3.01
CA GLY A 185 20.57 3.94 1.97
C GLY A 185 19.95 3.02 0.91
N MET A 186 18.65 2.72 0.98
CA MET A 186 17.96 1.88 0.00
C MET A 186 18.05 2.46 -1.42
N VAL A 187 18.03 1.57 -2.42
CA VAL A 187 17.73 1.98 -3.80
C VAL A 187 16.33 2.58 -3.80
N THR A 188 16.23 3.86 -4.15
CA THR A 188 14.98 4.62 -4.07
C THR A 188 14.63 5.19 -5.43
N MET A 189 13.43 4.89 -5.90
CA MET A 189 12.86 5.49 -7.11
C MET A 189 12.01 6.69 -6.70
N ALA A 190 12.09 7.77 -7.48
CA ALA A 190 11.24 8.94 -7.34
C ALA A 190 10.35 9.05 -8.58
N VAL A 191 9.08 9.36 -8.37
CA VAL A 191 8.08 9.60 -9.41
C VAL A 191 7.47 10.99 -9.17
N GLY A 192 6.93 11.68 -10.18
CA GLY A 192 6.37 13.03 -9.97
C GLY A 192 6.01 13.74 -11.24
#